data_AF-A0A935PS85-F1
#
_entry.id   AF-A0A935PS85-F1
#
_cell.length_a   1.000
_cell.length_b   1.000
_cell.length_c   1.000
_cell.angle_alpha   90.00
_cell.angle_beta   90.00
_cell.angle_gamma   90.00
#
_symmetry.space_group_name_H-M   'P 1'
#
loop_
_entity.id
_entity.type
_entity.pdbx_description
1 polymer ?
#
loop_
_entity_poly.entity_id
_entity_poly.type
_entity_poly.pdbx_seq_one_letter_code
_entity_poly.pdbx_strand_id
1 'polypeptide(L)'
;MLVTGKGDVKYIPTPRFMADLAINPTGAAKDAASAATAAETRNFGPSDANAPLTKQATDTGTPVGNNGLGFSLTDASGNLPGGDPLGLLDSVIVGVGALFGQSLPGETQREGTALRGYSAYNGTLSTLDPAITGGTLRDTQTVTNDSLTITAGRYENATFGLFGPGTGGPVAGSVHWIYAGSGFPTYLADVLTGTATYTRVINTSPTNQLNTAGTLSTATLDVNFTNRTLNANIGIAIPAAGTNAGGSWTMTAQDVPFAFNAFFATTNDRLRITNGAGATSQGNPNLFGGFEGSFVGSGLSGAILGYNVVDQTSSNPNNFNNVAGVVGFRGPLQNAASTYRDGIVSDPADALAGELVRNYAITNRPEEVTVDAQGRPTGFTAPYGGFAGAHNPYSIGTSSVVQSGTDAETGLTWGRWSGGVALVNAGGAQQSLALDGRSLHYIFPASRTGRSPCRSRARPPTTWSAPPARPTTWGTSARSTRRRSRPISPTARWTPT
;
A
#
# COMPACT_ATOMS: atom_id res chain seq x y z
N MET A 1 -44.86 -15.28 -29.30
CA MET A 1 -45.51 -14.85 -28.04
C MET A 1 -44.50 -14.00 -27.29
N LEU A 2 -44.58 -12.68 -27.47
CA LEU A 2 -43.75 -11.71 -26.74
C LEU A 2 -44.19 -11.70 -25.28
N VAL A 3 -43.25 -11.85 -24.36
CA VAL A 3 -43.44 -11.53 -22.95
C VAL A 3 -42.53 -10.34 -22.64
N THR A 4 -43.14 -9.15 -22.57
CA THR A 4 -42.51 -7.93 -22.04
C THR A 4 -42.85 -7.84 -20.56
N GLY A 5 -41.86 -8.04 -19.70
CA GLY A 5 -41.93 -7.74 -18.27
C GLY A 5 -40.79 -6.81 -17.90
N LYS A 6 -41.08 -5.51 -17.79
CA LYS A 6 -40.20 -4.54 -17.12
C LYS A 6 -40.26 -4.86 -15.62
N GLY A 7 -39.16 -5.34 -15.05
CA GLY A 7 -39.01 -5.42 -13.61
C GLY A 7 -38.82 -4.01 -13.04
N ASP A 8 -39.60 -3.67 -12.03
CA ASP A 8 -39.49 -2.41 -11.30
C ASP A 8 -38.10 -2.27 -10.68
N VAL A 9 -37.43 -1.15 -10.93
CA VAL A 9 -36.23 -0.75 -10.20
C VAL A 9 -36.67 -0.40 -8.77
N LYS A 10 -36.41 -1.30 -7.81
CA LYS A 10 -36.60 -1.01 -6.39
C LYS A 10 -35.56 0.03 -5.97
N TYR A 11 -36.01 1.26 -5.76
CA TYR A 11 -35.25 2.27 -5.04
C TYR A 11 -34.93 1.76 -3.63
N ILE A 12 -33.65 1.76 -3.28
CA ILE A 12 -33.22 1.69 -1.88
C ILE A 12 -33.68 2.99 -1.23
N PRO A 13 -34.58 2.98 -0.23
CA PRO A 13 -34.99 4.21 0.42
C PRO A 13 -33.79 4.79 1.16
N THR A 14 -33.41 6.03 0.83
CA THR A 14 -32.44 6.78 1.63
C THR A 14 -32.94 6.80 3.08
N PRO A 15 -32.15 6.31 4.05
CA PRO A 15 -32.55 6.34 5.45
C PRO A 15 -32.90 7.78 5.86
N ARG A 16 -34.05 7.99 6.51
CA ARG A 16 -34.55 9.32 6.86
C ARG A 16 -33.53 10.18 7.60
N PHE A 17 -32.66 9.60 8.42
CA PHE A 17 -31.61 10.34 9.13
C PHE A 17 -30.57 10.97 8.18
N MET A 18 -30.28 10.39 7.01
CA MET A 18 -29.41 11.01 6.01
C MET A 18 -30.11 12.17 5.31
N ALA A 19 -31.43 12.08 5.09
CA ALA A 19 -32.22 13.19 4.57
C ALA A 19 -32.36 14.32 5.60
N ASP A 20 -32.51 13.98 6.89
CA ASP A 20 -32.66 14.96 7.96
C ASP A 20 -31.33 15.71 8.25
N LEU A 21 -30.18 15.02 8.14
CA LEU A 21 -28.85 15.63 8.28
C LEU A 21 -28.48 16.54 7.09
N ALA A 22 -28.95 16.22 5.89
CA ALA A 22 -28.73 17.06 4.71
C ALA A 22 -29.52 18.39 4.78
N ILE A 23 -30.58 18.45 5.60
CA ILE A 23 -31.48 19.61 5.68
C ILE A 23 -31.23 20.43 6.96
N ASN A 24 -30.65 19.86 8.02
CA ASN A 24 -30.39 20.57 9.28
C ASN A 24 -29.11 20.09 10.01
N PRO A 25 -27.91 20.47 9.55
CA PRO A 25 -26.64 20.02 10.13
C PRO A 25 -26.36 20.55 11.55
N THR A 26 -27.17 21.48 12.07
CA THR A 26 -26.97 22.12 13.38
C THR A 26 -27.97 21.68 14.46
N GLY A 27 -28.97 20.84 14.13
CA GLY A 27 -29.92 20.31 15.11
C GLY A 27 -30.83 21.36 15.78
N ALA A 28 -30.88 22.60 15.25
CA ALA A 28 -31.74 23.64 15.81
C ALA A 28 -33.21 23.42 15.42
N ALA A 29 -34.13 23.67 16.35
CA ALA A 29 -35.57 23.62 16.09
C ALA A 29 -35.96 24.66 15.03
N LYS A 30 -36.86 24.27 14.11
CA LYS A 30 -37.29 25.08 12.98
C LYS A 30 -38.35 26.08 13.44
N ASP A 31 -37.94 27.30 13.75
CA ASP A 31 -38.89 28.41 13.94
C ASP A 31 -39.46 28.88 12.59
N ALA A 32 -40.75 29.19 12.59
CA ALA A 32 -41.53 29.48 11.39
C ALA A 32 -41.26 30.90 10.85
N ALA A 33 -40.91 30.93 9.56
CA ALA A 33 -41.14 31.97 8.54
C ALA A 33 -40.82 33.46 8.84
N SER A 34 -39.90 34.02 8.05
CA SER A 34 -40.04 35.36 7.49
C SER A 34 -39.40 35.43 6.09
N ALA A 35 -40.15 35.97 5.13
CA ALA A 35 -39.80 36.08 3.72
C ALA A 35 -38.73 37.15 3.45
N ALA A 36 -37.70 36.81 2.65
CA ALA A 36 -36.87 37.77 1.94
C ALA A 36 -36.29 37.13 0.65
N THR A 37 -36.12 37.98 -0.35
CA THR A 37 -35.96 37.75 -1.79
C THR A 37 -34.71 37.01 -2.25
N ALA A 38 -34.88 36.17 -3.27
CA ALA A 38 -33.92 35.20 -3.79
C ALA A 38 -32.81 35.78 -4.70
N ALA A 39 -31.61 35.19 -4.57
CA ALA A 39 -30.65 34.98 -5.65
C ALA A 39 -30.28 33.48 -5.67
N GLU A 40 -30.08 32.94 -6.86
CA GLU A 40 -30.17 31.53 -7.23
C GLU A 40 -29.23 30.54 -6.50
N THR A 41 -29.84 29.59 -5.80
CA THR A 41 -29.40 28.19 -5.76
C THR A 41 -30.66 27.34 -5.81
N ARG A 42 -30.93 26.69 -6.96
CA ARG A 42 -32.10 25.82 -7.10
C ARG A 42 -31.87 24.53 -6.30
N ASN A 43 -32.52 24.45 -5.15
CA ASN A 43 -32.65 23.24 -4.37
C ASN A 43 -33.90 22.49 -4.90
N PHE A 44 -33.72 21.31 -5.48
CA PHE A 44 -34.85 20.50 -5.97
C PHE A 44 -35.69 20.05 -4.77
N GLY A 45 -36.85 20.68 -4.60
CA GLY A 45 -37.83 20.31 -3.59
C GLY A 45 -38.82 19.26 -4.12
N PRO A 46 -39.50 18.48 -3.24
CA PRO A 46 -40.41 17.41 -3.63
C PRO A 46 -41.70 17.84 -4.36
N SER A 47 -41.85 19.14 -4.66
CA SER A 47 -43.04 19.70 -5.31
C SER A 47 -42.90 19.94 -6.82
N ASP A 48 -41.77 19.60 -7.45
CA ASP A 48 -41.59 19.73 -8.92
C ASP A 48 -42.19 18.55 -9.72
N ALA A 49 -43.30 18.00 -9.24
CA ALA A 49 -44.08 17.02 -9.97
C ALA A 49 -44.97 17.74 -11.00
N ASN A 50 -44.46 17.94 -12.23
CA ASN A 50 -45.21 17.90 -13.51
C ASN A 50 -44.50 18.65 -14.67
N ALA A 51 -43.18 18.52 -14.82
CA ALA A 51 -42.53 18.86 -16.09
C ALA A 51 -42.39 17.60 -16.96
N PRO A 52 -43.03 17.51 -18.14
CA PRO A 52 -42.83 16.38 -19.03
C PRO A 52 -41.44 16.47 -19.67
N LEU A 53 -40.57 15.49 -19.38
CA LEU A 53 -39.26 15.33 -20.01
C LEU A 53 -39.44 14.95 -21.48
N THR A 54 -39.32 15.93 -22.38
CA THR A 54 -39.22 15.68 -23.81
C THR A 54 -37.81 15.22 -24.18
N LYS A 55 -37.73 13.98 -24.69
CA LYS A 55 -36.65 13.37 -25.48
C LYS A 55 -35.22 13.54 -24.95
N GLN A 56 -34.79 12.61 -24.10
CA GLN A 56 -33.39 12.22 -24.01
C GLN A 56 -33.17 11.03 -24.96
N ALA A 57 -32.21 11.16 -25.87
CA ALA A 57 -31.89 10.20 -26.91
C ALA A 57 -31.56 8.82 -26.33
N THR A 58 -32.26 7.80 -26.79
CA THR A 58 -31.97 6.39 -26.52
C THR A 58 -30.80 5.93 -27.39
N ASP A 59 -29.57 6.16 -26.93
CA ASP A 59 -28.46 5.29 -27.32
C ASP A 59 -28.47 4.08 -26.40
N THR A 60 -29.04 2.98 -26.90
CA THR A 60 -29.03 1.67 -26.24
C THR A 60 -27.65 1.03 -26.39
N GLY A 61 -26.70 1.45 -25.57
CA GLY A 61 -25.55 0.62 -25.21
C GLY A 61 -26.02 -0.43 -24.20
N THR A 62 -25.87 -1.72 -24.51
CA THR A 62 -26.20 -2.81 -23.60
C THR A 62 -25.33 -2.70 -22.34
N PRO A 63 -25.91 -2.45 -21.15
CA PRO A 63 -25.13 -2.33 -19.92
C PRO A 63 -24.56 -3.71 -19.55
N VAL A 64 -23.23 -3.82 -19.48
CA VAL A 64 -22.56 -5.00 -18.93
C VAL A 64 -22.19 -4.67 -17.48
N GLY A 65 -22.95 -5.23 -16.53
CA GLY A 65 -22.74 -5.03 -15.09
C GLY A 65 -24.07 -4.82 -14.36
N ASN A 66 -24.37 -5.68 -13.39
CA ASN A 66 -25.70 -5.84 -12.79
C ASN A 66 -26.14 -4.69 -11.84
N ASN A 67 -25.47 -3.54 -11.86
CA ASN A 67 -25.68 -2.46 -10.88
C ASN A 67 -26.12 -1.12 -11.50
N GLY A 68 -26.38 -1.05 -12.82
CA GLY A 68 -27.06 0.11 -13.44
C GLY A 68 -26.36 1.49 -13.34
N LEU A 69 -25.16 1.57 -12.76
CA LEU A 69 -24.46 2.83 -12.47
C LEU A 69 -23.23 3.08 -13.36
N GLY A 70 -23.00 2.28 -14.39
CA GLY A 70 -21.91 2.51 -15.35
C GLY A 70 -20.48 2.39 -14.79
N PHE A 71 -20.30 2.10 -13.50
CA PHE A 71 -19.00 1.75 -12.95
C PHE A 71 -18.64 0.31 -13.31
N SER A 72 -17.55 0.13 -14.06
CA SER A 72 -16.86 -1.16 -14.06
C SER A 72 -16.25 -1.32 -12.67
N LEU A 73 -16.86 -2.16 -11.83
CA LEU A 73 -16.16 -2.69 -10.67
C LEU A 73 -14.99 -3.49 -11.22
N THR A 74 -13.79 -2.93 -11.14
CA THR A 74 -12.59 -3.74 -11.24
C THR A 74 -12.71 -4.76 -10.14
N ASP A 75 -12.96 -5.99 -10.55
CA ASP A 75 -13.17 -7.11 -9.66
C ASP A 75 -11.95 -7.25 -8.73
N ALA A 76 -12.15 -6.99 -7.44
CA ALA A 76 -11.14 -7.21 -6.41
C ALA A 76 -10.83 -8.70 -6.19
N SER A 77 -11.50 -9.62 -6.93
CA SER A 77 -11.41 -11.06 -6.75
C SER A 77 -10.14 -11.73 -7.31
N GLY A 78 -9.01 -11.01 -7.36
CA GLY A 78 -7.70 -11.65 -7.52
C GLY A 78 -7.55 -12.36 -8.87
N ASN A 79 -7.38 -11.56 -9.91
CA ASN A 79 -6.53 -11.84 -11.06
C ASN A 79 -6.76 -10.67 -12.01
N LEU A 80 -6.16 -9.53 -11.69
CA LEU A 80 -5.72 -8.66 -12.77
C LEU A 80 -4.41 -9.28 -13.25
N PRO A 81 -4.38 -9.95 -14.41
CA PRO A 81 -3.11 -10.28 -15.04
C PRO A 81 -2.42 -8.95 -15.38
N GLY A 82 -1.62 -8.44 -14.45
CA GLY A 82 -0.99 -7.11 -14.60
C GLY A 82 -0.59 -6.37 -13.32
N GLY A 83 -1.03 -6.78 -12.12
CA GLY A 83 -0.67 -6.08 -10.87
C GLY A 83 -1.73 -5.07 -10.41
N ASP A 84 -1.30 -4.01 -9.73
CA ASP A 84 -2.17 -2.91 -9.26
C ASP A 84 -2.94 -2.27 -10.43
N PRO A 85 -4.28 -2.15 -10.39
CA PRO A 85 -5.05 -1.52 -11.46
C PRO A 85 -4.67 -0.06 -11.72
N LEU A 86 -4.17 0.65 -10.72
CA LEU A 86 -3.69 2.04 -10.88
C LEU A 86 -2.23 2.09 -11.35
N GLY A 87 -1.50 0.99 -11.26
CA GLY A 87 -0.09 0.89 -11.59
C GLY A 87 0.79 1.78 -10.71
N LEU A 88 0.39 2.04 -9.46
CA LEU A 88 1.10 2.92 -8.55
C LEU A 88 2.55 2.48 -8.38
N LEU A 89 3.42 3.46 -8.22
CA LEU A 89 4.85 3.28 -8.03
C LEU A 89 5.24 3.83 -6.66
N ASP A 90 5.85 2.96 -5.87
CA ASP A 90 6.47 3.33 -4.61
C ASP A 90 7.91 3.77 -4.90
N SER A 91 8.28 4.93 -4.38
CA SER A 91 9.59 5.53 -4.56
C SER A 91 10.16 5.97 -3.22
N VAL A 92 11.47 5.81 -3.05
CA VAL A 92 12.21 6.40 -1.93
C VAL A 92 13.35 7.23 -2.50
N ILE A 93 13.46 8.48 -2.07
CA ILE A 93 14.56 9.38 -2.40
C ILE A 93 15.29 9.75 -1.10
N VAL A 94 16.63 9.69 -1.12
CA VAL A 94 17.47 10.06 0.02
C VAL A 94 18.42 11.19 -0.39
N GLY A 95 18.11 12.41 0.04
CA GLY A 95 18.95 13.59 -0.17
C GLY A 95 19.50 14.13 1.16
N VAL A 96 18.59 14.55 2.04
CA VAL A 96 18.91 15.03 3.41
C VAL A 96 18.40 14.09 4.50
N GLY A 97 17.55 13.15 4.10
CA GLY A 97 16.89 12.11 4.88
C GLY A 97 16.14 11.21 3.89
N ALA A 98 15.66 10.06 4.34
CA ALA A 98 14.81 9.20 3.52
C ALA A 98 13.42 9.84 3.38
N LEU A 99 12.92 9.87 2.15
CA LEU A 99 11.58 10.31 1.81
C LEU A 99 10.92 9.23 0.95
N PHE A 100 9.92 8.58 1.50
CA PHE A 100 9.01 7.72 0.74
C PHE A 100 7.88 8.53 0.11
N GLY A 101 7.41 8.04 -1.02
CA GLY A 101 6.13 8.45 -1.57
C GLY A 101 5.67 7.52 -2.67
N GLN A 102 4.42 7.74 -3.06
CA GLN A 102 3.75 6.98 -4.09
C GLN A 102 3.31 7.91 -5.21
N SER A 103 3.32 7.44 -6.46
CA SER A 103 2.86 8.23 -7.62
C SER A 103 2.21 7.33 -8.66
N LEU A 104 1.33 7.90 -9.49
CA LEU A 104 0.89 7.21 -10.70
C LEU A 104 2.04 7.13 -11.72
N PRO A 105 2.01 6.16 -12.66
CA PRO A 105 3.03 6.06 -13.71
C PRO A 105 3.29 7.34 -14.51
N GLY A 106 2.25 8.15 -14.76
CA GLY A 106 2.35 9.42 -15.48
C GLY A 106 2.86 10.59 -14.62
N GLU A 107 2.89 10.43 -13.30
CA GLU A 107 3.32 11.44 -12.32
C GLU A 107 4.77 11.20 -11.87
N THR A 108 5.37 10.07 -12.21
CA THR A 108 6.80 9.80 -11.99
C THR A 108 7.64 10.46 -13.08
N GLN A 109 8.55 11.33 -12.68
CA GLN A 109 9.49 11.99 -13.59
C GLN A 109 10.75 11.14 -13.73
N ARG A 110 11.16 10.81 -14.97
CA ARG A 110 12.32 9.96 -15.24
C ARG A 110 13.16 10.49 -16.40
N GLU A 111 14.46 10.21 -16.35
CA GLU A 111 15.37 10.31 -17.49
C GLU A 111 15.82 8.89 -17.87
N GLY A 112 15.20 8.33 -18.92
CA GLY A 112 15.30 6.89 -19.18
C GLY A 112 14.69 6.09 -18.01
N THR A 113 15.49 5.23 -17.39
CA THR A 113 15.09 4.48 -16.17
C THR A 113 15.43 5.21 -14.88
N ALA A 114 16.14 6.33 -14.95
CA ALA A 114 16.62 7.02 -13.77
C ALA A 114 15.54 7.97 -13.20
N LEU A 115 15.22 7.82 -11.91
CA LEU A 115 14.22 8.68 -11.26
C LEU A 115 14.72 10.12 -11.21
N ARG A 116 13.85 11.09 -11.52
CA ARG A 116 14.10 12.53 -11.35
C ARG A 116 13.18 13.16 -10.32
N GLY A 117 12.10 12.49 -9.96
CA GLY A 117 11.15 12.99 -9.00
C GLY A 117 9.79 12.35 -9.22
N TYR A 118 8.81 12.80 -8.46
CA TYR A 118 7.42 12.42 -8.67
C TYR A 118 6.49 13.49 -8.12
N SER A 119 5.27 13.54 -8.64
CA SER A 119 4.16 14.17 -7.93
C SER A 119 3.48 13.15 -7.05
N ALA A 120 3.32 13.47 -5.77
CA ALA A 120 2.73 12.54 -4.81
C ALA A 120 1.27 12.23 -5.20
N TYR A 121 0.91 10.95 -5.17
CA TYR A 121 -0.44 10.50 -5.41
C TYR A 121 -1.37 11.12 -4.35
N ASN A 122 -2.41 11.83 -4.78
CA ASN A 122 -3.32 12.56 -3.89
C ASN A 122 -3.96 11.70 -2.78
N GLY A 123 -4.04 10.38 -2.97
CA GLY A 123 -4.49 9.44 -1.93
C GLY A 123 -3.54 9.28 -0.74
N THR A 124 -2.32 9.77 -0.82
CA THR A 124 -1.29 9.69 0.24
C THR A 124 -1.21 10.92 1.15
N LEU A 125 -2.17 11.86 1.04
CA LEU A 125 -2.27 13.11 1.83
C LEU A 125 -1.02 14.01 1.77
N SER A 126 -0.12 13.79 0.82
CA SER A 126 1.09 14.57 0.61
C SER A 126 0.92 15.49 -0.61
N THR A 127 1.20 16.78 -0.44
CA THR A 127 1.32 17.75 -1.56
C THR A 127 2.77 17.93 -2.00
N LEU A 128 3.64 16.98 -1.69
CA LEU A 128 5.05 17.05 -2.03
C LEU A 128 5.29 16.67 -3.48
N ASP A 129 6.16 17.43 -4.14
CA ASP A 129 6.65 17.18 -5.49
C ASP A 129 8.18 17.04 -5.44
N PRO A 130 8.73 15.97 -4.85
CA PRO A 130 10.16 15.83 -4.72
C PRO A 130 10.84 15.75 -6.08
N ALA A 131 11.92 16.53 -6.25
CA ALA A 131 12.63 16.67 -7.51
C ALA A 131 14.15 16.69 -7.33
N ILE A 132 14.83 15.97 -8.21
CA ILE A 132 16.28 15.88 -8.34
C ILE A 132 16.68 16.62 -9.62
N THR A 133 17.45 17.69 -9.47
CA THR A 133 17.90 18.52 -10.61
C THR A 133 19.41 18.43 -10.76
N GLY A 134 19.88 18.30 -12.01
CA GLY A 134 21.30 18.19 -12.33
C GLY A 134 21.95 16.88 -11.87
N GLY A 135 23.26 16.96 -11.63
CA GLY A 135 24.10 15.86 -11.17
C GLY A 135 24.46 14.82 -12.23
N THR A 136 25.45 13.98 -11.90
CA THR A 136 25.91 12.87 -12.74
C THR A 136 25.32 11.56 -12.23
N LEU A 137 24.66 10.81 -13.12
CA LEU A 137 24.05 9.52 -12.79
C LEU A 137 25.12 8.46 -12.49
N ARG A 138 24.96 7.72 -11.38
CA ARG A 138 25.82 6.62 -10.94
C ARG A 138 24.99 5.46 -10.41
N ASP A 139 25.61 4.29 -10.36
CA ASP A 139 25.10 3.06 -9.72
C ASP A 139 23.68 2.64 -10.16
N THR A 140 23.27 3.04 -11.37
CA THR A 140 21.96 2.68 -11.92
C THR A 140 21.88 1.19 -12.16
N GLN A 141 20.91 0.57 -11.49
CA GLN A 141 20.69 -0.87 -11.52
C GLN A 141 19.19 -1.12 -11.67
N THR A 142 18.84 -2.21 -12.35
CA THR A 142 17.47 -2.72 -12.40
C THR A 142 17.52 -4.23 -12.19
N VAL A 143 16.71 -4.72 -11.27
CA VAL A 143 16.48 -6.14 -11.06
C VAL A 143 15.04 -6.45 -11.39
N THR A 144 14.84 -7.38 -12.30
CA THR A 144 13.51 -7.90 -12.67
C THR A 144 13.46 -9.39 -12.41
N ASN A 145 12.43 -9.85 -11.69
CA ASN A 145 12.14 -11.26 -11.54
C ASN A 145 10.63 -11.48 -11.40
N ASP A 146 10.09 -12.41 -12.19
CA ASP A 146 8.66 -12.68 -12.30
C ASP A 146 7.82 -11.41 -12.56
N SER A 147 7.20 -10.86 -11.50
CA SER A 147 6.34 -9.68 -11.51
C SER A 147 6.91 -8.48 -10.72
N LEU A 148 8.12 -8.62 -10.16
CA LEU A 148 8.80 -7.57 -9.40
C LEU A 148 9.90 -6.95 -10.26
N THR A 149 9.82 -5.63 -10.47
CA THR A 149 10.93 -4.83 -11.01
C THR A 149 11.28 -3.74 -10.01
N ILE A 150 12.54 -3.73 -9.59
CA ILE A 150 13.11 -2.71 -8.71
C ILE A 150 14.22 -2.00 -9.48
N THR A 151 14.15 -0.68 -9.54
CA THR A 151 15.19 0.16 -10.14
C THR A 151 15.75 1.11 -9.10
N ALA A 152 17.07 1.21 -9.02
CA ALA A 152 17.76 2.10 -8.08
C ALA A 152 18.92 2.80 -8.75
N GLY A 153 19.37 3.92 -8.18
CA GLY A 153 20.55 4.63 -8.61
C GLY A 153 20.83 5.83 -7.72
N ARG A 154 21.84 6.61 -8.08
CA ARG A 154 22.17 7.86 -7.37
C ARG A 154 22.67 8.94 -8.32
N TYR A 155 22.52 10.19 -7.91
CA TYR A 155 23.13 11.33 -8.60
C TYR A 155 24.17 12.01 -7.73
N GLU A 156 25.38 12.14 -8.26
CA GLU A 156 26.46 12.91 -7.66
C GLU A 156 26.30 14.38 -8.01
N ASN A 157 26.52 15.28 -7.05
CA ASN A 157 26.46 16.74 -7.26
C ASN A 157 25.10 17.22 -7.80
N ALA A 158 24.01 16.60 -7.34
CA ALA A 158 22.65 17.03 -7.65
C ALA A 158 22.09 17.97 -6.58
N THR A 159 21.03 18.69 -6.94
CA THR A 159 20.17 19.38 -5.99
C THR A 159 18.91 18.57 -5.73
N PHE A 160 18.38 18.64 -4.50
CA PHE A 160 17.14 17.97 -4.12
C PHE A 160 16.17 18.96 -3.47
N GLY A 161 14.93 19.00 -3.96
CA GLY A 161 13.85 19.84 -3.45
C GLY A 161 12.56 19.06 -3.26
N LEU A 162 11.65 19.58 -2.44
CA LEU A 162 10.39 18.92 -2.06
C LEU A 162 9.15 19.50 -2.75
N PHE A 163 9.28 20.63 -3.45
CA PHE A 163 8.16 21.40 -4.01
C PHE A 163 8.34 21.65 -5.51
N GLY A 164 8.94 20.67 -6.20
CA GLY A 164 9.20 20.68 -7.63
C GLY A 164 10.62 21.07 -8.02
N PRO A 165 10.96 20.99 -9.33
CA PRO A 165 12.28 21.31 -9.86
C PRO A 165 12.72 22.74 -9.51
N GLY A 166 13.99 22.91 -9.15
CA GLY A 166 14.56 24.23 -8.80
C GLY A 166 14.22 24.77 -7.41
N THR A 167 13.39 24.08 -6.62
CA THR A 167 13.09 24.46 -5.23
C THR A 167 14.13 23.95 -4.22
N GLY A 168 15.05 23.10 -4.68
CA GLY A 168 16.00 22.36 -3.87
C GLY A 168 17.38 23.01 -3.72
N GLY A 169 18.09 22.62 -2.66
CA GLY A 169 19.49 22.96 -2.44
C GLY A 169 20.46 21.86 -2.91
N PRO A 170 21.75 22.17 -3.06
CA PRO A 170 22.77 21.15 -3.32
C PRO A 170 22.81 20.15 -2.16
N VAL A 171 22.85 18.87 -2.50
CA VAL A 171 23.00 17.80 -1.50
C VAL A 171 24.48 17.51 -1.32
N ALA A 172 24.95 17.54 -0.07
CA ALA A 172 26.30 17.10 0.26
C ALA A 172 26.38 15.58 0.11
N GLY A 173 27.16 15.09 -0.86
CA GLY A 173 27.22 13.69 -1.25
C GLY A 173 26.40 13.38 -2.52
N SER A 174 25.72 12.23 -2.53
CA SER A 174 24.81 11.85 -3.61
C SER A 174 23.34 11.89 -3.18
N VAL A 175 22.44 12.16 -4.13
CA VAL A 175 21.01 11.88 -3.96
C VAL A 175 20.75 10.45 -4.41
N HIS A 176 20.35 9.58 -3.49
CA HIS A 176 20.02 8.19 -3.78
C HIS A 176 18.53 8.04 -4.07
N TRP A 177 18.17 7.10 -4.93
CA TRP A 177 16.77 6.84 -5.25
C TRP A 177 16.54 5.37 -5.57
N ILE A 178 15.35 4.89 -5.25
CA ILE A 178 14.87 3.55 -5.58
C ILE A 178 13.36 3.60 -5.82
N TYR A 179 12.86 2.84 -6.79
CA TYR A 179 11.42 2.69 -7.00
C TYR A 179 11.05 1.30 -7.48
N ALA A 180 9.79 0.92 -7.27
CA ALA A 180 9.18 -0.30 -7.77
C ALA A 180 7.66 -0.15 -7.88
N GLY A 181 6.99 -1.08 -8.57
CA GLY A 181 5.53 -1.16 -8.53
C GLY A 181 5.04 -1.38 -7.10
N SER A 182 4.00 -0.65 -6.66
CA SER A 182 3.52 -0.70 -5.28
C SER A 182 3.07 -2.12 -4.88
N GLY A 183 3.11 -2.38 -3.57
CA GLY A 183 2.61 -3.62 -3.00
C GLY A 183 1.13 -3.82 -3.30
N PHE A 184 0.79 -4.95 -3.93
CA PHE A 184 -0.58 -5.26 -4.30
C PHE A 184 -0.99 -6.69 -3.89
N PRO A 185 -2.25 -6.90 -3.43
CA PRO A 185 -3.25 -5.88 -3.07
C PRO A 185 -2.81 -4.97 -1.92
N THR A 186 -3.25 -3.70 -1.91
CA THR A 186 -2.81 -2.70 -0.92
C THR A 186 -3.15 -3.06 0.52
N TYR A 187 -4.23 -3.83 0.74
CA TYR A 187 -4.64 -4.32 2.06
C TYR A 187 -3.79 -5.50 2.56
N LEU A 188 -2.98 -6.12 1.69
CA LEU A 188 -2.47 -7.46 1.93
C LEU A 188 -1.55 -7.51 3.15
N ALA A 189 -0.70 -6.50 3.32
CA ALA A 189 0.22 -6.40 4.45
C ALA A 189 -0.53 -6.34 5.80
N ASP A 190 -1.70 -5.69 5.82
CA ASP A 190 -2.51 -5.54 7.04
C ASP A 190 -3.20 -6.85 7.45
N VAL A 191 -3.36 -7.82 6.56
CA VAL A 191 -4.20 -9.02 6.84
C VAL A 191 -3.44 -10.32 6.81
N LEU A 192 -2.23 -10.34 6.25
CA LEU A 192 -1.36 -11.51 6.30
C LEU A 192 -1.04 -11.92 7.74
N THR A 193 -0.77 -13.20 7.93
CA THR A 193 -0.25 -13.78 9.17
C THR A 193 1.00 -14.60 8.87
N GLY A 194 1.78 -14.90 9.89
CA GLY A 194 3.05 -15.60 9.76
C GLY A 194 4.23 -14.65 9.59
N THR A 195 5.34 -15.19 9.10
CA THR A 195 6.62 -14.47 9.01
C THR A 195 7.28 -14.70 7.64
N ALA A 196 8.07 -13.73 7.19
CA ALA A 196 8.85 -13.83 5.97
C ALA A 196 10.19 -13.08 6.09
N THR A 197 11.25 -13.63 5.49
CA THR A 197 12.55 -12.95 5.40
C THR A 197 12.75 -12.41 3.99
N TYR A 198 13.18 -11.16 3.92
CA TYR A 198 13.51 -10.45 2.70
C TYR A 198 15.02 -10.19 2.68
N THR A 199 15.67 -10.60 1.59
CA THR A 199 17.12 -10.46 1.41
C THR A 199 17.43 -9.46 0.30
N ARG A 200 18.54 -8.75 0.45
CA ARG A 200 19.00 -7.76 -0.52
C ARG A 200 19.17 -8.36 -1.92
N VAL A 201 18.64 -7.67 -2.93
CA VAL A 201 18.86 -7.99 -4.36
C VAL A 201 19.48 -6.84 -5.14
N ILE A 202 19.38 -5.60 -4.66
CA ILE A 202 19.90 -4.40 -5.31
C ILE A 202 20.23 -3.34 -4.24
N ASN A 203 21.27 -2.56 -4.45
CA ASN A 203 21.58 -1.39 -3.63
C ASN A 203 22.46 -0.40 -4.40
N THR A 204 22.45 0.85 -3.97
CA THR A 204 23.49 1.81 -4.39
C THR A 204 24.73 1.66 -3.52
N SER A 205 25.90 2.07 -4.01
CA SER A 205 27.06 2.25 -3.12
C SER A 205 26.72 3.38 -2.15
N PRO A 206 26.67 3.16 -0.82
CA PRO A 206 26.37 4.23 0.13
C PRO A 206 27.38 5.36 -0.04
N THR A 207 26.97 6.62 0.09
CA THR A 207 27.90 7.75 0.03
C THR A 207 27.80 8.59 1.28
N ASN A 208 28.93 9.18 1.69
CA ASN A 208 28.92 10.21 2.72
C ASN A 208 28.81 11.63 2.12
N GLN A 209 28.82 12.65 2.98
CA GLN A 209 28.73 14.05 2.59
C GLN A 209 29.87 14.56 1.68
N LEU A 210 31.00 13.84 1.65
CA LEU A 210 32.13 14.10 0.77
C LEU A 210 32.05 13.30 -0.54
N ASN A 211 30.91 12.65 -0.79
CA ASN A 211 30.67 11.76 -1.92
C ASN A 211 31.66 10.58 -2.00
N THR A 212 32.23 10.16 -0.86
CA THR A 212 33.05 8.94 -0.81
C THR A 212 32.12 7.74 -0.86
N ALA A 213 32.23 6.93 -1.91
CA ALA A 213 31.46 5.69 -2.05
C ALA A 213 32.00 4.61 -1.12
N GLY A 214 31.09 3.93 -0.44
CA GLY A 214 31.38 2.80 0.44
C GLY A 214 30.67 1.52 0.02
N THR A 215 30.46 0.63 0.98
CA THR A 215 29.86 -0.68 0.77
C THR A 215 28.70 -0.94 1.72
N LEU A 216 27.72 -1.68 1.23
CA LEU A 216 26.64 -2.27 2.01
C LEU A 216 27.02 -3.73 2.27
N SER A 217 27.42 -4.08 3.49
CA SER A 217 27.93 -5.42 3.83
C SER A 217 26.78 -6.41 4.08
N THR A 218 25.76 -5.98 4.84
CA THR A 218 24.56 -6.76 5.14
C THR A 218 23.30 -5.91 4.96
N ALA A 219 22.21 -6.54 4.56
CA ALA A 219 20.88 -5.93 4.56
C ALA A 219 19.82 -7.05 4.54
N THR A 220 19.05 -7.16 5.62
CA THR A 220 17.93 -8.10 5.76
C THR A 220 16.74 -7.42 6.41
N LEU A 221 15.53 -7.84 6.01
CA LEU A 221 14.29 -7.51 6.71
C LEU A 221 13.60 -8.82 7.11
N ASP A 222 13.29 -8.97 8.39
CA ASP A 222 12.51 -10.09 8.91
C ASP A 222 11.12 -9.57 9.30
N VAL A 223 10.12 -9.96 8.54
CA VAL A 223 8.76 -9.46 8.63
C VAL A 223 7.91 -10.45 9.43
N ASN A 224 7.17 -9.94 10.40
CA ASN A 224 6.17 -10.65 11.15
C ASN A 224 4.80 -10.04 10.82
N PHE A 225 4.12 -10.64 9.85
CA PHE A 225 2.79 -10.21 9.45
C PHE A 225 1.79 -10.38 10.58
N THR A 226 1.87 -11.45 11.37
CA THR A 226 0.97 -11.66 12.53
C THR A 226 0.97 -10.44 13.45
N ASN A 227 2.15 -9.94 13.80
CA ASN A 227 2.32 -8.79 14.69
C ASN A 227 2.38 -7.44 13.94
N ARG A 228 2.28 -7.42 12.61
CA ARG A 228 2.46 -6.25 11.74
C ARG A 228 3.73 -5.45 12.05
N THR A 229 4.81 -6.18 12.24
CA THR A 229 6.11 -5.61 12.57
C THR A 229 7.22 -6.19 11.72
N LEU A 230 8.33 -5.48 11.60
CA LEU A 230 9.55 -5.99 10.99
C LEU A 230 10.79 -5.69 11.83
N ASN A 231 11.81 -6.52 11.64
CA ASN A 231 13.15 -6.27 12.13
C ASN A 231 14.05 -5.95 10.92
N ALA A 232 14.94 -4.98 11.07
CA ALA A 232 15.89 -4.60 10.04
C ALA A 232 17.32 -4.72 10.56
N ASN A 233 18.23 -5.25 9.74
CA ASN A 233 19.65 -5.27 10.00
C ASN A 233 20.42 -4.83 8.75
N ILE A 234 21.12 -3.69 8.84
CA ILE A 234 21.85 -3.07 7.72
C ILE A 234 23.27 -2.73 8.17
N GLY A 235 24.27 -3.24 7.44
CA GLY A 235 25.68 -2.98 7.68
C GLY A 235 26.28 -2.09 6.59
N ILE A 236 26.89 -0.98 6.99
CA ILE A 236 27.42 0.06 6.09
C ILE A 236 28.88 0.30 6.44
N ALA A 237 29.73 0.50 5.43
CA ALA A 237 31.10 0.95 5.62
C ALA A 237 31.49 1.99 4.58
N ILE A 238 32.07 3.11 5.02
CA ILE A 238 32.69 4.12 4.17
C ILE A 238 34.21 4.03 4.37
N PRO A 239 35.01 3.85 3.30
CA PRO A 239 36.46 3.83 3.43
C PRO A 239 37.01 5.21 3.80
N ALA A 240 38.16 5.23 4.47
CA ALA A 240 38.93 6.46 4.63
C ALA A 240 39.50 6.88 3.26
N ALA A 241 39.36 8.15 2.90
CA ALA A 241 39.84 8.69 1.63
C ALA A 241 40.10 10.20 1.72
N GLY A 242 41.35 10.63 1.48
CA GLY A 242 41.72 12.05 1.57
C GLY A 242 41.44 12.60 2.98
N THR A 243 40.58 13.62 3.08
CA THR A 243 40.14 14.23 4.36
C THR A 243 39.01 13.45 5.04
N ASN A 244 38.45 12.44 4.40
CA ASN A 244 37.43 11.57 4.98
C ASN A 244 38.08 10.50 5.87
N ALA A 245 37.76 10.46 7.16
CA ALA A 245 38.26 9.41 8.06
C ALA A 245 37.56 8.05 7.85
N GLY A 246 36.45 8.01 7.09
CA GLY A 246 35.65 6.82 6.89
C GLY A 246 34.89 6.38 8.15
N GLY A 247 34.42 5.15 8.15
CA GLY A 247 33.74 4.54 9.29
C GLY A 247 32.92 3.31 8.91
N SER A 248 32.38 2.64 9.91
CA SER A 248 31.44 1.54 9.73
C SER A 248 30.27 1.70 10.70
N TRP A 249 29.09 1.28 10.27
CA TRP A 249 27.86 1.39 11.05
C TRP A 249 27.03 0.13 10.87
N THR A 250 26.40 -0.30 11.96
CA THR A 250 25.34 -1.29 11.94
C THR A 250 24.06 -0.63 12.42
N MET A 251 23.04 -0.69 11.58
CA MET A 251 21.67 -0.26 11.86
C MET A 251 20.85 -1.49 12.22
N THR A 252 20.35 -1.57 13.45
CA THR A 252 19.44 -2.62 13.90
C THR A 252 18.13 -1.98 14.36
N ALA A 253 17.01 -2.38 13.77
CA ALA A 253 15.70 -1.98 14.25
C ALA A 253 14.85 -3.21 14.60
N GLN A 254 14.07 -3.10 15.68
CA GLN A 254 13.27 -4.19 16.22
C GLN A 254 11.81 -3.80 16.36
N ASP A 255 10.93 -4.74 16.01
CA ASP A 255 9.48 -4.61 16.12
C ASP A 255 8.95 -3.33 15.47
N VAL A 256 9.54 -2.93 14.34
CA VAL A 256 9.17 -1.72 13.59
C VAL A 256 7.76 -1.92 13.03
N PRO A 257 6.77 -1.13 13.46
CA PRO A 257 5.42 -1.26 12.94
C PRO A 257 5.38 -0.90 11.45
N PHE A 258 4.53 -1.60 10.72
CA PHE A 258 4.19 -1.24 9.35
C PHE A 258 2.67 -1.19 9.21
N ALA A 259 2.22 -0.40 8.24
CA ALA A 259 0.80 -0.27 7.92
C ALA A 259 0.63 -0.02 6.44
N PHE A 260 -0.40 -0.64 5.86
CA PHE A 260 -0.45 -0.81 4.40
C PHE A 260 0.91 -1.34 3.92
N ASN A 261 1.52 -0.70 2.93
CA ASN A 261 2.83 -1.11 2.47
C ASN A 261 4.00 -0.40 3.19
N ALA A 262 3.77 0.68 3.94
CA ALA A 262 4.82 1.57 4.40
C ALA A 262 5.38 1.22 5.79
N PHE A 263 6.65 1.53 6.01
CA PHE A 263 7.33 1.40 7.29
C PHE A 263 8.47 2.41 7.42
N PHE A 264 8.79 2.79 8.67
CA PHE A 264 9.92 3.67 8.96
C PHE A 264 10.42 3.45 10.39
N ALA A 265 11.68 3.81 10.64
CA ALA A 265 12.23 3.85 11.99
C ALA A 265 13.29 4.94 12.11
N THR A 266 13.40 5.54 13.28
CA THR A 266 14.41 6.55 13.61
C THR A 266 15.09 6.23 14.93
N THR A 267 16.24 6.83 15.19
CA THR A 267 16.97 6.67 16.46
C THR A 267 16.24 7.22 17.68
N ASN A 268 15.14 7.96 17.48
CA ASN A 268 14.25 8.39 18.55
C ASN A 268 13.17 7.35 18.90
N ASP A 269 13.14 6.22 18.18
CA ASP A 269 12.15 5.15 18.36
C ASP A 269 12.83 3.76 18.28
N ARG A 270 12.55 2.97 17.24
CA ARG A 270 12.96 1.55 17.15
C ARG A 270 14.32 1.29 16.53
N LEU A 271 15.00 2.31 16.01
CA LEU A 271 16.30 2.13 15.36
C LEU A 271 17.44 2.36 16.35
N ARG A 272 18.36 1.40 16.39
CA ARG A 272 19.66 1.53 17.04
C ARG A 272 20.76 1.54 15.98
N ILE A 273 21.61 2.56 16.03
CA ILE A 273 22.83 2.63 15.23
C ILE A 273 24.02 2.39 16.16
N THR A 274 24.97 1.57 15.72
CA THR A 274 26.26 1.36 16.39
C THR A 274 27.38 1.59 15.40
N ASN A 275 28.35 2.45 15.72
CA ASN A 275 29.49 2.70 14.85
C ASN A 275 30.66 1.74 15.14
N GLY A 276 31.68 1.76 14.28
CA GLY A 276 32.85 0.89 14.38
C GLY A 276 33.71 1.10 15.63
N ALA A 277 33.54 2.22 16.34
CA ALA A 277 34.19 2.50 17.63
C ALA A 277 33.36 2.00 18.82
N GLY A 278 32.18 1.43 18.59
CA GLY A 278 31.27 0.93 19.62
C GLY A 278 30.32 1.97 20.21
N ALA A 279 30.37 3.22 19.75
CA ALA A 279 29.37 4.21 20.16
C ALA A 279 28.01 3.84 19.59
N THR A 280 26.95 4.07 20.37
CA THR A 280 25.58 3.73 19.99
C THR A 280 24.67 4.95 20.08
N SER A 281 23.66 5.02 19.20
CA SER A 281 22.66 6.10 19.19
C SER A 281 21.81 6.15 20.46
N GLN A 282 21.74 5.06 21.24
CA GLN A 282 21.03 5.03 22.51
C GLN A 282 21.70 5.98 23.52
N GLY A 283 21.04 7.11 23.79
CA GLY A 283 21.55 8.13 24.70
C GLY A 283 22.69 8.99 24.13
N ASN A 284 22.99 8.88 22.83
CA ASN A 284 24.01 9.69 22.18
C ASN A 284 23.40 10.54 21.04
N PRO A 285 23.19 11.85 21.26
CA PRO A 285 22.59 12.71 20.24
C PRO A 285 23.51 12.94 19.03
N ASN A 286 24.80 12.60 19.12
CA ASN A 286 25.76 12.73 18.02
C ASN A 286 25.78 11.51 17.09
N LEU A 287 24.97 10.49 17.34
CA LEU A 287 24.79 9.36 16.43
C LEU A 287 23.30 9.14 16.20
N PHE A 288 22.80 9.57 15.06
CA PHE A 288 21.37 9.57 14.76
C PHE A 288 21.10 9.19 13.30
N GLY A 289 19.84 8.93 12.97
CA GLY A 289 19.45 8.59 11.62
C GLY A 289 18.08 7.95 11.55
N GLY A 290 17.76 7.44 10.38
CA GLY A 290 16.50 6.78 10.12
C GLY A 290 16.48 6.04 8.80
N PHE A 291 15.43 5.26 8.62
CA PHE A 291 15.06 4.70 7.33
C PHE A 291 13.56 4.80 7.10
N GLU A 292 13.19 4.79 5.84
CA GLU A 292 11.82 4.73 5.38
C GLU A 292 11.74 3.82 4.15
N GLY A 293 10.63 3.12 3.99
CA GLY A 293 10.46 2.16 2.92
C GLY A 293 9.04 1.65 2.75
N SER A 294 8.88 0.74 1.79
CA SER A 294 7.60 0.14 1.46
C SER A 294 7.75 -1.30 0.96
N PHE A 295 6.75 -2.14 1.21
CA PHE A 295 6.55 -3.41 0.53
C PHE A 295 6.07 -3.18 -0.90
N VAL A 296 6.69 -3.89 -1.85
CA VAL A 296 6.51 -3.65 -3.28
C VAL A 296 6.25 -4.94 -4.04
N GLY A 297 5.69 -4.78 -5.24
CA GLY A 297 5.36 -5.88 -6.13
C GLY A 297 4.11 -6.65 -5.73
N SER A 298 3.60 -7.43 -6.69
CA SER A 298 2.45 -8.29 -6.43
C SER A 298 2.78 -9.34 -5.35
N GLY A 299 1.81 -9.57 -4.46
CA GLY A 299 1.94 -10.46 -3.31
C GLY A 299 3.06 -10.05 -2.35
N LEU A 300 3.40 -8.76 -2.27
CA LEU A 300 4.48 -8.22 -1.44
C LEU A 300 5.82 -8.94 -1.65
N SER A 301 6.13 -9.34 -2.88
CA SER A 301 7.33 -10.14 -3.18
C SER A 301 8.65 -9.38 -3.03
N GLY A 302 8.61 -8.05 -2.84
CA GLY A 302 9.77 -7.23 -2.56
C GLY A 302 9.54 -6.17 -1.50
N ALA A 303 10.61 -5.47 -1.15
CA ALA A 303 10.57 -4.26 -0.35
C ALA A 303 11.64 -3.28 -0.85
N ILE A 304 11.41 -1.98 -0.72
CA ILE A 304 12.41 -0.93 -0.97
C ILE A 304 12.60 -0.11 0.28
N LEU A 305 13.83 0.38 0.51
CA LEU A 305 14.19 1.14 1.70
C LEU A 305 15.27 2.15 1.35
N GLY A 306 15.12 3.38 1.84
CA GLY A 306 16.15 4.39 1.89
C GLY A 306 16.57 4.65 3.33
N TYR A 307 17.85 4.91 3.56
CA TYR A 307 18.38 5.16 4.90
C TYR A 307 19.36 6.34 4.91
N ASN A 308 19.45 6.96 6.08
CA ASN A 308 20.42 7.99 6.39
C ASN A 308 21.01 7.78 7.80
N VAL A 309 22.32 7.93 7.94
CA VAL A 309 23.07 7.82 9.20
C VAL A 309 23.96 9.04 9.37
N VAL A 310 23.84 9.73 10.48
CA VAL A 310 24.73 10.83 10.86
C VAL A 310 25.55 10.42 12.09
N ASP A 311 26.86 10.45 11.95
CA ASP A 311 27.83 10.18 13.00
C ASP A 311 28.74 11.39 13.20
N GLN A 312 28.57 12.06 14.33
CA GLN A 312 29.34 13.19 14.83
C GLN A 312 30.03 12.83 16.15
N THR A 313 30.26 11.54 16.42
CA THR A 313 30.80 11.07 17.70
C THR A 313 32.30 11.35 17.87
N SER A 314 33.00 11.73 16.80
CA SER A 314 34.40 12.13 16.88
C SER A 314 34.57 13.45 17.64
N SER A 315 35.64 13.56 18.43
CA SER A 315 36.04 14.83 19.05
C SER A 315 36.58 15.84 18.02
N ASN A 316 36.96 15.39 16.82
CA ASN A 316 37.31 16.28 15.73
C ASN A 316 36.04 16.65 14.95
N PRO A 317 35.61 17.92 14.94
CA PRO A 317 34.37 18.34 14.29
C PRO A 317 34.42 18.17 12.75
N ASN A 318 35.61 18.04 12.16
CA ASN A 318 35.76 17.74 10.74
C ASN A 318 35.62 16.25 10.42
N ASN A 319 35.64 15.39 11.45
CA ASN A 319 35.47 13.96 11.31
C ASN A 319 34.03 13.56 11.68
N PHE A 320 33.10 13.94 10.81
CA PHE A 320 31.74 13.45 10.85
C PHE A 320 31.42 12.70 9.56
N ASN A 321 30.42 11.83 9.61
CA ASN A 321 29.87 11.19 8.42
C ASN A 321 28.37 11.39 8.38
N ASN A 322 27.85 11.82 7.24
CA ASN A 322 26.43 11.76 6.91
C ASN A 322 26.28 10.80 5.72
N VAL A 323 25.89 9.56 6.00
CA VAL A 323 25.88 8.44 5.06
C VAL A 323 24.46 8.15 4.60
N ALA A 324 24.26 8.16 3.29
CA ALA A 324 22.98 7.86 2.66
C ALA A 324 23.08 6.67 1.71
N GLY A 325 21.95 5.99 1.52
CA GLY A 325 21.85 4.92 0.53
C GLY A 325 20.43 4.38 0.39
N VAL A 326 20.27 3.53 -0.61
CA VAL A 326 19.03 2.79 -0.86
C VAL A 326 19.32 1.31 -1.08
N VAL A 327 18.35 0.48 -0.73
CA VAL A 327 18.42 -0.97 -0.86
C VAL A 327 17.05 -1.53 -1.24
N GLY A 328 17.03 -2.47 -2.18
CA GLY A 328 15.87 -3.25 -2.55
C GLY A 328 16.05 -4.71 -2.12
N PHE A 329 14.96 -5.30 -1.65
CA PHE A 329 14.91 -6.65 -1.13
C PHE A 329 13.93 -7.51 -1.90
N ARG A 330 14.12 -8.83 -1.81
CA ARG A 330 13.19 -9.83 -2.27
C ARG A 330 12.83 -10.77 -1.14
N GLY A 331 11.54 -11.05 -1.00
CA GLY A 331 10.99 -12.05 -0.11
C GLY A 331 10.23 -13.14 -0.87
N PRO A 332 9.70 -14.14 -0.16
CA PRO A 332 8.76 -15.08 -0.75
C PRO A 332 7.47 -14.36 -1.16
N LEU A 333 6.86 -14.84 -2.25
CA LEU A 333 5.54 -14.37 -2.67
C LEU A 333 4.51 -14.72 -1.59
N GLN A 334 3.78 -13.71 -1.10
CA GLN A 334 2.75 -13.90 -0.08
C GLN A 334 1.42 -14.32 -0.69
N ASN A 335 0.62 -15.06 0.09
CA ASN A 335 -0.69 -15.52 -0.36
C ASN A 335 -1.69 -14.34 -0.43
N ALA A 336 -1.94 -13.87 -1.65
CA ALA A 336 -2.87 -12.79 -1.93
C ALA A 336 -4.35 -13.13 -1.68
N ALA A 337 -4.68 -14.37 -1.26
CA ALA A 337 -6.04 -14.81 -1.01
C ALA A 337 -6.52 -14.71 0.44
N SER A 338 -5.84 -13.90 1.25
CA SER A 338 -6.20 -13.72 2.66
C SER A 338 -7.61 -13.12 2.76
N THR A 339 -8.40 -13.64 3.70
CA THR A 339 -9.73 -13.07 3.99
C THR A 339 -9.52 -11.79 4.78
N TYR A 340 -10.34 -10.79 4.52
CA TYR A 340 -10.27 -9.50 5.18
C TYR A 340 -11.66 -8.90 5.35
N ARG A 341 -11.75 -7.88 6.21
CA ARG A 341 -12.95 -7.08 6.38
C ARG A 341 -12.55 -5.61 6.37
N ASP A 342 -13.01 -4.88 5.36
CA ASP A 342 -12.86 -3.43 5.34
C ASP A 342 -13.84 -2.80 6.34
N GLY A 343 -13.53 -1.60 6.80
CA GLY A 343 -14.41 -0.79 7.61
C GLY A 343 -14.11 0.68 7.48
N ILE A 344 -15.06 1.51 7.90
CA ILE A 344 -14.82 2.93 8.17
C ILE A 344 -15.28 3.19 9.60
N VAL A 345 -14.43 3.83 10.39
CA VAL A 345 -14.68 4.16 11.79
C VAL A 345 -14.43 5.65 12.04
N SER A 346 -15.31 6.32 12.76
CA SER A 346 -15.14 7.73 13.13
C SER A 346 -14.19 7.91 14.31
N ASP A 347 -13.56 9.09 14.44
CA ASP A 347 -12.91 9.53 15.69
C ASP A 347 -13.93 10.22 16.62
N PRO A 348 -14.40 9.58 17.71
CA PRO A 348 -15.33 10.21 18.64
C PRO A 348 -14.66 11.17 19.62
N ALA A 349 -13.33 11.31 19.64
CA ALA A 349 -12.65 11.96 20.76
C ALA A 349 -11.55 12.96 20.39
N ASP A 350 -11.35 13.29 19.10
CA ASP A 350 -10.11 13.95 18.65
C ASP A 350 -8.88 13.21 19.22
N ALA A 351 -9.02 11.90 19.51
CA ALA A 351 -7.97 11.09 20.14
C ALA A 351 -6.83 10.81 19.15
N LEU A 352 -7.07 11.14 17.88
CA LEU A 352 -6.14 11.12 16.78
C LEU A 352 -5.84 12.58 16.41
N ALA A 353 -4.85 13.15 17.09
CA ALA A 353 -4.52 14.57 17.02
C ALA A 353 -4.48 15.15 15.59
N GLY A 354 -5.03 16.37 15.42
CA GLY A 354 -4.60 17.35 14.43
C GLY A 354 -5.11 17.25 12.99
N GLU A 355 -5.77 16.17 12.58
CA GLU A 355 -6.18 16.02 11.16
C GLU A 355 -7.62 16.46 10.87
N LEU A 356 -7.84 16.98 9.65
CA LEU A 356 -9.16 17.36 9.12
C LEU A 356 -10.09 16.15 8.89
N VAL A 357 -9.51 14.95 8.74
CA VAL A 357 -10.23 13.71 8.43
C VAL A 357 -10.66 13.02 9.73
N ARG A 358 -11.97 12.96 9.97
CA ARG A 358 -12.59 12.40 11.19
C ARG A 358 -13.06 10.95 11.04
N ASN A 359 -12.74 10.29 9.93
CA ASN A 359 -13.12 8.91 9.63
C ASN A 359 -11.93 8.15 9.02
N TYR A 360 -11.66 6.94 9.47
CA TYR A 360 -10.54 6.12 8.99
C TYR A 360 -11.06 4.91 8.26
N ALA A 361 -10.58 4.72 7.04
CA ALA A 361 -10.65 3.43 6.38
C ALA A 361 -9.70 2.47 7.10
N ILE A 362 -10.20 1.30 7.44
CA ILE A 362 -9.46 0.22 8.07
C ILE A 362 -9.65 -1.05 7.28
N THR A 363 -8.63 -1.90 7.27
CA THR A 363 -8.75 -3.26 6.76
C THR A 363 -8.26 -4.20 7.84
N ASN A 364 -9.15 -5.04 8.34
CA ASN A 364 -8.87 -5.95 9.44
C ASN A 364 -8.89 -7.40 8.97
N ARG A 365 -8.23 -8.26 9.73
CA ARG A 365 -8.47 -9.69 9.63
C ARG A 365 -9.89 -10.00 10.11
N PRO A 366 -10.59 -11.01 9.57
CA PRO A 366 -11.95 -11.31 9.98
C PRO A 366 -12.09 -11.54 11.49
N GLU A 367 -11.11 -12.18 12.12
CA GLU A 367 -11.08 -12.44 13.55
C GLU A 367 -10.86 -11.20 14.42
N GLU A 368 -10.35 -10.11 13.85
CA GLU A 368 -10.17 -8.86 14.58
C GLU A 368 -11.49 -8.10 14.72
N VAL A 369 -12.49 -8.37 13.87
CA VAL A 369 -13.82 -7.77 13.97
C VAL A 369 -14.77 -8.71 14.70
N THR A 370 -14.99 -8.44 15.98
CA THR A 370 -15.92 -9.22 16.81
C THR A 370 -17.32 -8.63 16.72
N VAL A 371 -18.32 -9.51 16.73
CA VAL A 371 -19.75 -9.13 16.62
C VAL A 371 -20.55 -9.78 17.74
N ASP A 372 -21.66 -9.15 18.12
CA ASP A 372 -22.63 -9.77 19.01
C ASP A 372 -23.54 -10.80 18.30
N ALA A 373 -24.48 -11.38 19.03
CA ALA A 373 -25.42 -12.36 18.52
C ALA A 373 -26.34 -11.84 17.38
N GLN A 374 -26.45 -10.51 17.22
CA GLN A 374 -27.20 -9.87 16.15
C GLN A 374 -26.29 -9.45 14.97
N GLY A 375 -25.00 -9.84 14.98
CA GLY A 375 -24.03 -9.50 13.94
C GLY A 375 -23.50 -8.06 14.02
N ARG A 376 -23.73 -7.35 15.14
CA ARG A 376 -23.31 -5.96 15.30
C ARG A 376 -21.89 -5.89 15.85
N PRO A 377 -20.97 -5.10 15.25
CA PRO A 377 -19.61 -4.92 15.74
C PRO A 377 -19.53 -4.52 17.22
N THR A 378 -18.79 -5.29 18.01
CA THR A 378 -18.47 -5.05 19.42
C THR A 378 -16.97 -4.94 19.69
N GLY A 379 -16.14 -5.21 18.68
CA GLY A 379 -14.71 -4.93 18.67
C GLY A 379 -14.14 -4.97 17.25
N PHE A 380 -13.04 -4.26 17.04
CA PHE A 380 -12.30 -4.17 15.77
C PHE A 380 -10.89 -3.61 16.05
N THR A 381 -10.00 -3.59 15.06
CA THR A 381 -8.71 -2.89 15.17
C THR A 381 -8.73 -1.59 14.36
N ALA A 382 -8.24 -0.49 14.93
CA ALA A 382 -8.22 0.81 14.27
C ALA A 382 -7.05 1.69 14.77
N PRO A 383 -6.71 2.78 14.04
CA PRO A 383 -5.72 3.76 14.49
C PRO A 383 -6.09 4.41 15.84
N TYR A 384 -5.09 4.64 16.69
CA TYR A 384 -5.20 5.39 17.95
C TYR A 384 -3.91 6.22 18.14
N GLY A 385 -4.00 7.46 18.66
CA GLY A 385 -2.84 8.33 18.94
C GLY A 385 -2.05 8.91 17.75
N GLY A 386 -2.63 9.12 16.57
CA GLY A 386 -2.04 9.89 15.46
C GLY A 386 -1.22 9.11 14.43
N PHE A 387 -1.09 7.79 14.57
CA PHE A 387 -0.47 6.94 13.55
C PHE A 387 -1.54 6.36 12.62
N ALA A 388 -1.76 7.01 11.48
CA ALA A 388 -2.60 6.50 10.40
C ALA A 388 -2.04 5.15 9.93
N GLY A 389 -2.72 4.06 10.30
CA GLY A 389 -2.28 2.69 10.01
C GLY A 389 -1.97 1.82 11.23
N ALA A 390 -1.95 2.38 12.44
CA ALA A 390 -1.86 1.55 13.64
C ALA A 390 -3.13 0.66 13.77
N HIS A 391 -2.95 -0.59 14.20
CA HIS A 391 -4.05 -1.55 14.41
C HIS A 391 -4.25 -1.81 15.90
N ASN A 392 -4.77 -0.81 16.62
CA ASN A 392 -5.04 -0.95 18.05
C ASN A 392 -6.37 -1.65 18.28
N PRO A 393 -6.47 -2.67 19.14
CA PRO A 393 -7.75 -3.32 19.44
C PRO A 393 -8.70 -2.39 20.19
N TYR A 394 -9.87 -2.17 19.61
CA TYR A 394 -11.03 -1.52 20.22
C TYR A 394 -12.00 -2.58 20.72
N SER A 395 -12.61 -2.32 21.88
CA SER A 395 -13.74 -3.09 22.38
C SER A 395 -14.80 -2.16 22.94
N ILE A 396 -16.06 -2.60 22.85
CA ILE A 396 -17.21 -1.77 23.24
C ILE A 396 -17.24 -1.44 24.74
N GLY A 397 -16.55 -2.21 25.59
CA GLY A 397 -16.48 -1.96 27.03
C GLY A 397 -17.87 -1.92 27.69
N THR A 398 -18.19 -0.81 28.34
CA THR A 398 -19.51 -0.56 28.97
C THR A 398 -20.46 0.22 28.06
N SER A 399 -20.01 0.61 26.86
CA SER A 399 -20.85 1.29 25.89
C SER A 399 -21.91 0.38 25.29
N SER A 400 -22.92 0.99 24.67
CA SER A 400 -24.01 0.27 24.01
C SER A 400 -23.96 0.46 22.50
N VAL A 401 -24.32 -0.59 21.75
CA VAL A 401 -24.60 -0.47 20.33
C VAL A 401 -25.97 0.19 20.15
N VAL A 402 -26.00 1.31 19.45
CA VAL A 402 -27.23 2.06 19.14
C VAL A 402 -27.30 2.38 17.65
N GLN A 403 -28.53 2.60 17.15
CA GLN A 403 -28.79 2.99 15.75
C GLN A 403 -28.08 2.08 14.71
N SER A 404 -28.05 0.78 15.01
CA SER A 404 -27.42 -0.21 14.14
C SER A 404 -28.37 -0.73 13.06
N GLY A 405 -27.81 -1.13 11.92
CA GLY A 405 -28.52 -1.85 10.88
C GLY A 405 -27.62 -2.80 10.12
N THR A 406 -28.25 -3.74 9.41
CA THR A 406 -27.59 -4.70 8.53
C THR A 406 -28.35 -4.77 7.22
N ASP A 407 -27.63 -4.82 6.11
CA ASP A 407 -28.18 -5.17 4.82
C ASP A 407 -27.94 -6.66 4.55
N ALA A 408 -29.02 -7.41 4.35
CA ALA A 408 -28.95 -8.85 4.12
C ALA A 408 -28.39 -9.20 2.73
N GLU A 409 -28.48 -8.30 1.74
CA GLU A 409 -28.01 -8.56 0.39
C GLU A 409 -26.49 -8.40 0.27
N THR A 410 -25.95 -7.31 0.83
CA THR A 410 -24.51 -7.02 0.77
C THR A 410 -23.74 -7.50 2.00
N GLY A 411 -24.43 -7.85 3.09
CA GLY A 411 -23.84 -8.11 4.40
C GLY A 411 -23.22 -6.88 5.06
N LEU A 412 -23.51 -5.68 4.55
CA LEU A 412 -23.08 -4.41 5.13
C LEU A 412 -23.71 -4.24 6.51
N THR A 413 -22.91 -3.89 7.50
CA THR A 413 -23.35 -3.59 8.87
C THR A 413 -22.90 -2.19 9.25
N TRP A 414 -23.78 -1.41 9.87
CA TRP A 414 -23.46 -0.07 10.37
C TRP A 414 -24.07 0.13 11.75
N GLY A 415 -23.59 1.15 12.46
CA GLY A 415 -24.13 1.55 13.74
C GLY A 415 -23.21 2.54 14.44
N ARG A 416 -23.47 2.75 15.73
CA ARG A 416 -22.56 3.49 16.59
C ARG A 416 -22.51 2.91 17.99
N TRP A 417 -21.37 3.05 18.64
CA TRP A 417 -21.24 2.88 20.08
C TRP A 417 -21.52 4.22 20.75
N SER A 418 -22.34 4.23 21.80
CA SER A 418 -22.70 5.44 22.54
C SER A 418 -23.04 5.14 24.00
N GLY A 419 -22.83 6.15 24.87
CA GLY A 419 -22.93 6.04 26.32
C GLY A 419 -21.78 5.21 26.91
N GLY A 420 -21.46 5.42 28.19
CA GLY A 420 -20.44 4.65 28.90
C GLY A 420 -19.04 4.81 28.32
N VAL A 421 -18.24 3.75 28.42
CA VAL A 421 -16.80 3.76 28.06
C VAL A 421 -16.45 2.58 27.14
N ALA A 422 -15.94 2.89 25.95
CA ALA A 422 -15.24 1.94 25.08
C ALA A 422 -13.76 1.87 25.47
N LEU A 423 -13.08 0.77 25.12
CA LEU A 423 -11.68 0.53 25.51
C LEU A 423 -10.80 0.36 24.29
N VAL A 424 -9.61 0.95 24.32
CA VAL A 424 -8.60 0.85 23.26
C VAL A 424 -7.28 0.36 23.84
N ASN A 425 -6.72 -0.72 23.32
CA ASN A 425 -5.40 -1.18 23.75
C ASN A 425 -4.33 -0.57 22.84
N ALA A 426 -3.61 0.44 23.34
CA ALA A 426 -2.58 1.17 22.58
C ALA A 426 -1.30 1.33 23.41
N GLY A 427 -0.14 1.14 22.79
CA GLY A 427 1.17 1.27 23.47
C GLY A 427 1.37 0.32 24.65
N GLY A 428 0.71 -0.85 24.64
CA GLY A 428 0.74 -1.82 25.75
C GLY A 428 -0.14 -1.44 26.95
N ALA A 429 -0.93 -0.37 26.86
CA ALA A 429 -1.85 0.07 27.90
C ALA A 429 -3.29 0.14 27.39
N GLN A 430 -4.25 -0.08 28.29
CA GLN A 430 -5.66 0.11 27.98
C GLN A 430 -6.05 1.56 28.24
N GLN A 431 -6.58 2.21 27.20
CA GLN A 431 -7.09 3.57 27.20
C GLN A 431 -8.61 3.55 27.24
N SER A 432 -9.18 4.48 28.00
CA SER A 432 -10.63 4.66 28.09
C SER A 432 -11.12 5.70 27.08
N LEU A 433 -12.14 5.35 26.32
CA LEU A 433 -12.81 6.21 25.37
C LEU A 433 -14.23 6.48 25.88
N ALA A 434 -14.39 7.57 26.62
CA ALA A 434 -15.70 7.97 27.15
C ALA A 434 -16.63 8.42 26.01
N LEU A 435 -17.80 7.79 25.94
CA LEU A 435 -18.84 8.04 24.93
C LEU A 435 -20.10 8.67 25.55
N ASP A 436 -20.01 9.20 26.76
CA ASP A 436 -21.07 10.00 27.37
C ASP A 436 -21.17 11.36 26.66
N GLY A 437 -22.29 11.58 25.95
CA GLY A 437 -22.48 12.75 25.10
C GLY A 437 -21.75 12.70 23.76
N ARG A 438 -21.15 11.56 23.40
CA ARG A 438 -20.44 11.33 22.13
C ARG A 438 -20.79 9.96 21.53
N SER A 439 -20.31 9.67 20.33
CA SER A 439 -20.48 8.36 19.72
C SER A 439 -19.41 8.01 18.71
N LEU A 440 -19.00 6.74 18.72
CA LEU A 440 -18.13 6.14 17.70
C LEU A 440 -19.02 5.49 16.64
N HIS A 441 -18.98 6.00 15.42
CA HIS A 441 -19.71 5.46 14.28
C HIS A 441 -18.85 4.45 13.54
N TYR A 442 -19.47 3.40 13.01
CA TYR A 442 -18.80 2.41 12.20
C TYR A 442 -19.68 1.94 11.03
N ILE A 443 -19.02 1.47 9.98
CA ILE A 443 -19.61 0.75 8.87
C ILE A 443 -18.63 -0.32 8.40
N PHE A 444 -19.10 -1.56 8.24
CA PHE A 444 -18.30 -2.70 7.82
C PHE A 444 -19.05 -3.52 6.76
N PRO A 445 -18.53 -3.70 5.54
CA PRO A 445 -19.00 -4.74 4.63
C PRO A 445 -18.87 -6.16 5.21
N ALA A 446 -19.44 -7.14 4.49
CA ALA A 446 -19.16 -8.55 4.71
C ALA A 446 -17.67 -8.87 4.53
N SER A 447 -17.20 -9.96 5.15
CA SER A 447 -15.85 -10.47 4.92
C SER A 447 -15.64 -10.81 3.45
N ARG A 448 -14.50 -10.43 2.90
CA ARG A 448 -14.10 -10.65 1.52
C ARG A 448 -12.86 -11.53 1.48
N THR A 449 -12.73 -12.32 0.42
CA THR A 449 -11.47 -13.01 0.09
C THR A 449 -10.92 -12.39 -1.18
N GLY A 450 -9.64 -12.02 -1.20
CA GLY A 450 -8.93 -11.99 -2.48
C GLY A 450 -9.04 -13.40 -3.07
N ARG A 451 -9.63 -13.61 -4.23
CA ARG A 451 -9.72 -14.98 -4.77
C ARG A 451 -8.40 -15.28 -5.45
N SER A 452 -7.65 -16.29 -5.02
CA SER A 452 -6.68 -16.95 -5.90
C SER A 452 -7.28 -18.29 -6.32
N PRO A 453 -7.56 -18.56 -7.60
CA PRO A 453 -7.87 -19.91 -8.01
C PRO A 453 -6.56 -20.68 -8.19
N CYS A 454 -5.90 -21.06 -7.10
CA CYS A 454 -5.06 -22.25 -7.14
C CYS A 454 -5.94 -23.48 -6.87
N ARG A 455 -6.81 -23.78 -7.84
CA ARG A 455 -7.36 -25.12 -8.01
C ARG A 455 -7.31 -25.41 -9.50
N SER A 456 -6.23 -26.05 -9.93
CA SER A 456 -6.29 -26.85 -11.14
C SER A 456 -7.40 -27.87 -10.91
N ARG A 457 -8.58 -27.59 -11.45
CA ARG A 457 -9.60 -28.61 -11.63
C ARG A 457 -9.03 -29.51 -12.72
N ALA A 458 -8.21 -30.48 -12.31
CA ALA A 458 -7.86 -31.60 -13.15
C ALA A 458 -9.19 -32.18 -13.63
N ARG A 459 -9.49 -31.95 -14.92
CA ARG A 459 -10.54 -32.70 -15.60
C ARG A 459 -10.15 -34.18 -15.43
N PRO A 460 -11.01 -35.03 -14.87
CA PRO A 460 -10.77 -36.46 -14.96
C PRO A 460 -10.69 -36.81 -16.46
N PRO A 461 -9.76 -37.68 -16.88
CA PRO A 461 -9.67 -38.09 -18.26
C PRO A 461 -10.99 -38.75 -18.64
N THR A 462 -11.75 -38.11 -19.51
CA THR A 462 -12.85 -38.76 -20.23
C THR A 462 -12.23 -39.84 -21.10
N THR A 463 -12.32 -41.08 -20.64
CA THR A 463 -12.19 -42.26 -21.48
C THR A 463 -13.29 -42.20 -22.54
N TRP A 464 -12.92 -41.78 -23.74
CA TRP A 464 -13.74 -41.99 -24.93
C TRP A 464 -13.67 -43.47 -25.28
N SER A 465 -14.67 -44.23 -24.82
CA SER A 465 -14.97 -45.55 -25.33
C SER A 465 -15.57 -45.38 -26.74
N ALA A 466 -14.82 -45.78 -27.77
CA ALA A 466 -15.31 -45.81 -29.14
C ALA A 466 -16.46 -46.84 -29.28
N PRO A 467 -17.54 -46.52 -30.01
CA PRO A 467 -18.56 -47.50 -30.36
C PRO A 467 -18.03 -48.49 -31.42
N PRO A 468 -18.50 -49.76 -31.43
CA PRO A 468 -18.00 -50.78 -32.32
C PRO A 468 -18.42 -50.54 -33.78
N ALA A 469 -17.45 -50.56 -34.68
CA ALA A 469 -17.67 -50.55 -36.12
C ALA A 469 -18.12 -51.94 -36.61
N ARG A 470 -19.18 -51.98 -37.42
CA ARG A 470 -19.48 -53.09 -38.33
C ARG A 470 -18.97 -52.78 -39.76
N PRO A 471 -18.62 -53.79 -40.56
CA PRO A 471 -17.69 -53.64 -41.67
C PRO A 471 -18.36 -53.67 -43.05
N THR A 472 -17.73 -53.00 -44.03
CA THR A 472 -17.60 -53.32 -45.47
C THR A 472 -17.13 -52.03 -46.18
N THR A 473 -16.29 -51.95 -47.21
CA THR A 473 -15.32 -52.80 -47.93
C THR A 473 -14.65 -51.89 -49.00
N TRP A 474 -13.45 -52.24 -49.48
CA TRP A 474 -12.71 -51.71 -50.67
C TRP A 474 -12.23 -50.24 -50.62
N GLY A 475 -11.00 -49.83 -50.98
CA GLY A 475 -9.78 -50.47 -51.49
C GLY A 475 -8.75 -49.38 -51.85
N THR A 476 -7.45 -49.68 -51.67
CA THR A 476 -6.22 -49.13 -52.36
C THR A 476 -6.03 -47.60 -52.50
N SER A 477 -4.88 -46.95 -52.28
CA SER A 477 -3.48 -47.33 -52.52
C SER A 477 -2.51 -46.36 -51.79
N ALA A 478 -1.22 -46.72 -51.77
CA ALA A 478 -0.16 -46.23 -50.88
C ALA A 478 0.87 -45.29 -51.53
N ARG A 479 1.58 -44.50 -50.70
CA ARG A 479 3.03 -44.17 -50.73
C ARG A 479 3.34 -43.27 -49.51
N SER A 480 4.05 -43.69 -48.43
CA SER A 480 5.46 -44.11 -48.27
C SER A 480 6.43 -43.02 -48.77
N THR A 481 7.26 -42.36 -47.94
CA THR A 481 8.36 -42.96 -47.14
C THR A 481 8.81 -42.14 -45.91
N ARG A 482 9.23 -42.88 -44.87
CA ARG A 482 9.99 -42.50 -43.65
C ARG A 482 11.42 -42.01 -44.01
N ARG A 483 12.10 -41.09 -43.30
CA ARG A 483 12.55 -40.97 -41.88
C ARG A 483 13.66 -41.96 -41.45
N ARG A 484 14.64 -41.39 -40.72
CA ARG A 484 15.69 -41.95 -39.82
C ARG A 484 17.10 -41.91 -40.42
N SER A 485 18.20 -41.68 -39.70
CA SER A 485 18.54 -41.53 -38.26
C SER A 485 20.04 -41.13 -38.20
N ARG A 486 20.46 -40.09 -37.45
CA ARG A 486 21.11 -40.13 -36.10
C ARG A 486 22.63 -40.50 -36.13
N PRO A 487 23.40 -40.29 -35.04
CA PRO A 487 24.38 -39.20 -34.82
C PRO A 487 25.85 -39.69 -34.68
N ILE A 488 26.82 -38.79 -34.38
CA ILE A 488 28.05 -38.97 -33.55
C ILE A 488 28.90 -37.66 -33.56
N SER A 489 29.48 -37.26 -32.41
CA SER A 489 30.50 -36.20 -32.18
C SER A 489 31.91 -36.84 -32.04
N PRO A 490 33.04 -36.17 -31.67
CA PRO A 490 33.51 -34.77 -31.73
C PRO A 490 34.93 -34.64 -32.37
N THR A 491 35.46 -33.42 -32.60
CA THR A 491 36.91 -33.09 -32.43
C THR A 491 37.22 -31.59 -32.57
N ALA A 492 38.23 -31.15 -31.83
CA ALA A 492 38.70 -29.76 -31.66
C ALA A 492 39.79 -29.34 -32.67
N ARG A 493 39.99 -28.03 -32.89
CA ARG A 493 41.31 -27.45 -33.21
C ARG A 493 41.43 -25.95 -32.90
N TRP A 494 42.67 -25.58 -32.59
CA TRP A 494 43.25 -24.38 -31.99
C TRP A 494 43.52 -23.18 -32.96
N THR A 495 43.27 -21.95 -32.47
CA THR A 495 44.08 -20.66 -32.47
C THR A 495 44.64 -20.03 -33.79
N PRO A 496 45.32 -18.84 -33.76
CA PRO A 496 44.76 -17.48 -33.58
C PRO A 496 45.32 -16.44 -34.60
N THR A 497 44.76 -15.22 -34.63
CA THR A 497 45.45 -13.91 -34.79
C THR A 497 44.50 -12.80 -34.38
#